data_AF-A0A941WVZ5-F1
#
_entry.id   AF-A0A941WVZ5-F1
#
_cell.length_a   1.000
_cell.length_b   1.000
_cell.length_c   1.000
_cell.angle_alpha   90.00
_cell.angle_beta   90.00
_cell.angle_gamma   90.00
#
_symmetry.space_group_name_H-M   'P 1'
#
loop_
_entity.id
_entity.type
_entity.pdbx_description
1 polymer ?
#
loop_
_entity_poly.entity_id
_entity_poly.type
_entity_poly.pdbx_seq_one_letter_code
_entity_poly.pdbx_strand_id
1 'polypeptide(L)'
;MMEKKIYSSYAFTENEREKMRINMEILKELEEKYKILKVSDVDHKAPTENELNNNDIVYSRKACYAHGEYKIYKCPNEVSVDELALICDGGNLCFGYRGDKKFISVSED
;
A
#
# COMPACT_ATOMS: atom_id res chain seq x y z
N MET A 1 -17.40 7.13 -17.44
CA MET A 1 -16.93 7.25 -16.04
C MET A 1 -16.32 5.91 -15.67
N MET A 2 -15.07 5.87 -15.20
CA MET A 2 -14.39 4.61 -14.89
C MET A 2 -14.96 3.98 -13.61
N GLU A 3 -14.88 2.65 -13.51
CA GLU A 3 -15.29 1.90 -12.33
C GLU A 3 -14.40 2.27 -11.13
N LYS A 4 -14.99 2.50 -9.96
CA LYS A 4 -14.25 2.74 -8.73
C LYS A 4 -13.74 1.40 -8.18
N LYS A 5 -12.48 1.11 -8.48
CA LYS A 5 -11.72 -0.03 -7.96
C LYS A 5 -10.24 0.31 -7.91
N ILE A 6 -9.45 -0.51 -7.24
CA ILE A 6 -8.00 -0.38 -7.24
C ILE A 6 -7.48 -0.80 -8.62
N TYR A 7 -6.68 0.08 -9.23
CA TYR A 7 -5.98 -0.18 -10.47
C TYR A 7 -4.49 -0.41 -10.18
N SER A 8 -3.92 -1.47 -10.76
CA SER A 8 -2.49 -1.77 -10.66
C SER A 8 -1.90 -2.04 -12.04
N SER A 9 -0.58 -1.89 -12.19
CA SER A 9 0.14 -2.15 -13.44
C SER A 9 -0.50 -1.44 -14.64
N TYR A 10 -0.92 -0.20 -14.44
CA TYR A 10 -1.58 0.60 -15.46
C TYR A 10 -0.63 1.52 -16.22
N ALA A 11 0.67 1.45 -15.96
CA ALA A 11 1.68 2.10 -16.78
C ALA A 11 1.46 1.74 -18.27
N PHE A 12 1.55 2.75 -19.14
CA PHE A 12 1.42 2.61 -20.59
C PHE A 12 0.04 2.13 -21.05
N THR A 13 -1.00 2.33 -20.24
CA THR A 13 -2.39 2.06 -20.62
C THR A 13 -3.14 3.35 -20.86
N GLU A 14 -4.33 3.28 -21.47
CA GLU A 14 -5.19 4.47 -21.56
C GLU A 14 -5.73 4.88 -20.18
N ASN A 15 -5.99 6.17 -20.01
CA ASN A 15 -6.62 6.77 -18.82
C ASN A 15 -5.81 6.63 -17.52
N GLU A 16 -4.47 6.67 -17.60
CA GLU A 16 -3.58 6.56 -16.42
C GLU A 16 -3.91 7.61 -15.35
N ARG A 17 -4.24 8.84 -15.79
CA ARG A 17 -4.61 9.94 -14.89
C ARG A 17 -5.92 9.64 -14.15
N GLU A 18 -6.95 9.13 -14.82
CA GLU A 18 -8.19 8.74 -14.14
C GLU A 18 -7.97 7.57 -13.17
N LYS A 19 -7.16 6.57 -13.54
CA LYS A 19 -6.84 5.42 -12.68
C LYS A 19 -6.11 5.86 -11.42
N MET A 20 -5.07 6.69 -11.55
CA MET A 20 -4.36 7.30 -10.44
C MET A 20 -5.32 8.09 -9.54
N ARG A 21 -6.21 8.90 -10.13
CA ARG A 21 -7.19 9.68 -9.37
C ARG A 21 -8.12 8.79 -8.53
N ILE A 22 -8.61 7.69 -9.11
CA ILE A 22 -9.47 6.72 -8.40
C ILE A 22 -8.69 6.02 -7.28
N ASN A 23 -7.45 5.62 -7.54
CA ASN A 23 -6.57 5.04 -6.52
C ASN A 23 -6.34 5.99 -5.35
N MET A 24 -6.08 7.28 -5.61
CA MET A 24 -5.93 8.29 -4.55
C MET A 24 -7.23 8.52 -3.76
N GLU A 25 -8.39 8.46 -4.41
CA GLU A 25 -9.69 8.52 -3.71
C GLU A 25 -9.87 7.33 -2.78
N ILE A 26 -9.56 6.12 -3.23
CA ILE A 26 -9.67 4.90 -2.41
C ILE A 26 -8.65 4.93 -1.26
N LEU A 27 -7.41 5.36 -1.52
CA LEU A 27 -6.40 5.51 -0.48
C LEU A 27 -6.88 6.45 0.62
N LYS A 28 -7.42 7.61 0.24
CA LYS A 28 -7.95 8.58 1.21
C LYS A 28 -9.05 7.97 2.08
N GLU A 29 -9.96 7.19 1.50
CA GLU A 29 -11.00 6.48 2.26
C GLU A 29 -10.41 5.44 3.23
N LEU A 30 -9.33 4.76 2.85
CA LEU A 30 -8.62 3.84 3.74
C LEU A 30 -7.91 4.57 4.88
N GLU A 31 -7.28 5.71 4.61
CA GLU A 31 -6.62 6.55 5.62
C GLU A 31 -7.61 7.22 6.59
N GLU A 32 -8.84 7.48 6.14
CA GLU A 32 -9.93 7.95 7.02
C GLU A 32 -10.51 6.81 7.87
N LYS A 33 -10.56 5.59 7.33
CA LYS A 33 -11.13 4.41 7.99
C LYS A 33 -10.19 3.76 9.00
N TYR A 34 -8.89 3.72 8.71
CA TYR A 34 -7.90 3.00 9.49
C TYR A 34 -6.79 3.93 9.95
N LYS A 35 -6.34 3.73 11.19
CA LYS A 35 -5.13 4.36 11.68
C LYS A 35 -3.91 3.57 11.20
N ILE A 36 -3.22 4.11 10.20
CA ILE A 36 -2.13 3.45 9.48
C ILE A 36 -0.77 3.96 9.99
N LEU A 37 0.18 3.06 10.24
CA LEU A 37 1.54 3.39 10.65
C LEU A 37 2.60 2.68 9.78
N LYS A 38 3.47 3.49 9.17
CA LYS A 38 4.74 3.04 8.57
C LYS A 38 5.87 3.22 9.58
N VAL A 39 6.40 2.13 10.13
CA VAL A 39 7.41 2.18 11.22
C VAL A 39 8.84 2.44 10.74
N SER A 40 9.09 2.24 9.44
CA SER A 40 10.37 2.51 8.80
C SER A 40 10.20 2.60 7.29
N ASP A 41 11.09 3.37 6.65
CA ASP A 41 11.08 3.60 5.19
C ASP A 41 12.36 3.13 4.48
N VAL A 42 13.43 2.86 5.25
CA VAL A 42 14.76 2.54 4.73
C VAL A 42 15.08 1.05 4.85
N ASP A 43 14.68 0.43 5.94
CA ASP A 43 14.88 -1.00 6.22
C ASP A 43 13.80 -1.53 7.15
N HIS A 44 13.61 -2.85 7.19
CA HIS A 44 12.62 -3.45 8.07
C HIS A 44 12.96 -3.25 9.54
N LYS A 45 12.04 -2.58 10.24
CA LYS A 45 12.09 -2.39 11.69
C LYS A 45 10.88 -3.06 12.30
N ALA A 46 11.12 -3.90 13.30
CA ALA A 46 10.03 -4.48 14.08
C ALA A 46 9.30 -3.37 14.87
N PRO A 47 7.96 -3.33 14.86
CA PRO A 47 7.20 -2.40 15.66
C PRO A 47 7.28 -2.76 17.14
N THR A 48 7.09 -1.76 17.99
CA THR A 48 6.84 -1.93 19.42
C THR A 48 5.40 -2.41 19.68
N GLU A 49 5.16 -2.98 20.86
CA GLU A 49 3.79 -3.36 21.28
C GLU A 49 2.83 -2.17 21.25
N ASN A 50 3.30 -0.99 21.66
CA ASN A 50 2.49 0.22 21.67
C ASN A 50 2.10 0.67 20.25
N GLU A 51 3.00 0.54 19.27
CA GLU A 51 2.70 0.81 17.87
C GLU A 51 1.69 -0.20 17.31
N LEU A 52 1.78 -1.48 17.69
CA LEU A 52 0.81 -2.50 17.29
C LEU A 52 -0.57 -2.26 17.93
N ASN A 53 -0.62 -1.87 19.19
CA ASN A 53 -1.89 -1.72 19.91
C ASN A 53 -2.66 -0.45 19.51
N ASN A 54 -1.95 0.63 19.17
CA ASN A 54 -2.56 1.94 18.90
C ASN A 54 -2.87 2.22 17.43
N ASN A 55 -2.61 1.28 16.51
CA ASN A 55 -2.83 1.46 15.07
C ASN A 55 -3.53 0.24 14.50
N ASP A 56 -4.32 0.41 13.45
CA ASP A 56 -5.09 -0.68 12.81
C ASP A 56 -4.22 -1.44 11.81
N ILE A 57 -3.41 -0.71 11.05
CA ILE A 57 -2.49 -1.26 10.06
C ILE A 57 -1.08 -0.79 10.40
N VAL A 58 -0.14 -1.74 10.51
CA VAL A 58 1.26 -1.47 10.84
C VAL A 58 2.17 -2.20 9.88
N TYR A 59 3.05 -1.47 9.22
CA TYR A 59 3.99 -2.02 8.24
C TYR A 59 5.33 -1.28 8.26
N SER A 60 6.35 -1.89 7.66
CA SER A 60 7.64 -1.24 7.38
C SER A 60 8.00 -1.39 5.92
N ARG A 61 8.67 -0.40 5.35
CA ARG A 61 9.28 -0.46 4.04
C ARG A 61 10.81 -0.59 4.16
N LYS A 62 11.38 -1.38 3.26
CA LYS A 62 12.80 -1.42 2.95
C LYS A 62 12.97 -0.93 1.50
N ALA A 63 13.88 0.02 1.31
CA ALA A 63 14.20 0.52 -0.02
C ALA A 63 15.06 -0.49 -0.77
N CYS A 64 14.64 -0.89 -1.96
CA CYS A 64 15.39 -1.75 -2.86
C CYS A 64 15.60 -1.05 -4.21
N TYR A 65 16.35 -1.69 -5.11
CA TYR A 65 16.56 -1.17 -6.46
C TYR A 65 15.31 -1.38 -7.31
N ALA A 66 14.68 -0.28 -7.76
CA ALA A 66 13.45 -0.26 -8.58
C ALA A 66 12.19 -0.88 -7.93
N HIS A 67 12.19 -1.04 -6.60
CA HIS A 67 11.01 -1.47 -5.84
C HIS A 67 11.17 -1.17 -4.34
N GLY A 68 10.05 -1.14 -3.63
CA GLY A 68 9.99 -1.20 -2.17
C GLY A 68 9.56 -2.59 -1.70
N GLU A 69 10.22 -3.11 -0.66
CA GLU A 69 9.75 -4.29 0.08
C GLU A 69 8.99 -3.85 1.33
N TYR A 70 7.78 -4.36 1.52
CA TYR A 70 6.88 -3.98 2.58
C TYR A 70 6.55 -5.20 3.42
N LYS A 71 6.81 -5.12 4.72
CA LYS A 71 6.46 -6.15 5.69
C LYS A 71 5.30 -5.67 6.54
N ILE A 72 4.22 -6.45 6.56
CA ILE A 72 2.99 -6.17 7.29
C ILE A 72 3.03 -6.89 8.63
N TYR A 73 2.84 -6.15 9.72
CA TYR A 73 2.83 -6.67 11.09
C TYR A 73 1.43 -6.80 11.67
N LYS A 74 0.53 -5.90 11.26
CA LYS A 74 -0.87 -5.89 11.67
C LYS A 74 -1.73 -5.36 10.52
N CYS A 75 -2.84 -6.02 10.26
CA CYS A 75 -3.93 -5.50 9.44
C CYS A 75 -5.25 -6.20 9.82
N PRO A 76 -6.41 -5.56 9.67
CA PRO A 76 -7.71 -6.21 9.79
C PRO A 76 -7.93 -7.27 8.69
N ASN A 77 -8.74 -8.30 8.99
CA ASN A 77 -8.96 -9.42 8.06
C ASN A 77 -9.73 -9.02 6.80
N GLU A 78 -10.57 -8.00 6.90
CA GLU A 78 -11.35 -7.43 5.81
C GLU A 78 -10.51 -6.65 4.80
N VAL A 79 -9.32 -6.17 5.19
CA VAL A 79 -8.43 -5.43 4.29
C VAL A 79 -7.79 -6.42 3.32
N SER A 80 -8.08 -6.27 2.03
CA SER A 80 -7.55 -7.08 0.93
C SER A 80 -6.06 -6.82 0.69
N VAL A 81 -5.42 -7.69 -0.10
CA VAL A 81 -4.02 -7.49 -0.49
C VAL A 81 -3.87 -6.26 -1.40
N ASP A 82 -4.84 -6.01 -2.28
CA ASP A 82 -4.85 -4.83 -3.15
C ASP A 82 -4.89 -3.52 -2.37
N GLU A 83 -5.73 -3.45 -1.31
CA GLU A 83 -5.78 -2.28 -0.43
C GLU A 83 -4.47 -2.09 0.34
N LEU A 84 -3.86 -3.17 0.84
CA LEU A 84 -2.56 -3.09 1.49
C LEU A 84 -1.47 -2.61 0.53
N ALA A 85 -1.46 -3.10 -0.72
CA ALA A 85 -0.51 -2.68 -1.72
C ALA A 85 -0.69 -1.20 -2.09
N LEU A 86 -1.95 -0.74 -2.19
CA LEU A 86 -2.28 0.65 -2.45
C LEU A 86 -1.77 1.58 -1.33
N ILE A 87 -1.95 1.17 -0.06
CA ILE A 87 -1.41 1.87 1.11
C ILE A 87 0.13 1.89 1.07
N CYS A 88 0.75 0.76 0.75
CA CYS A 88 2.20 0.64 0.67
C CYS A 88 2.79 1.61 -0.36
N ASP A 89 2.19 1.69 -1.55
CA ASP A 89 2.66 2.53 -2.66
C ASP A 89 2.16 3.98 -2.62
N GLY A 90 1.45 4.37 -1.56
CA GLY A 90 0.90 5.72 -1.43
C GLY A 90 -0.06 6.10 -2.56
N GLY A 91 -0.80 5.12 -3.10
CA GLY A 91 -1.88 5.37 -4.07
C GLY A 91 -1.44 5.32 -5.53
N ASN A 92 -0.17 5.03 -5.84
CA ASN A 92 0.30 4.97 -7.22
C ASN A 92 -0.14 3.66 -7.90
N LEU A 93 0.48 2.55 -7.55
CA LEU A 93 0.39 1.21 -8.16
C LEU A 93 0.59 1.18 -9.69
N CYS A 94 1.25 2.20 -10.24
CA CYS A 94 1.45 2.38 -11.68
C CYS A 94 2.13 1.16 -12.32
N PHE A 95 3.20 0.65 -11.70
CA PHE A 95 3.91 -0.54 -12.17
C PHE A 95 3.39 -1.84 -11.55
N GLY A 96 2.57 -1.71 -10.51
CA GLY A 96 1.92 -2.80 -9.79
C GLY A 96 2.78 -3.41 -8.70
N TYR A 97 2.31 -4.54 -8.18
CA TYR A 97 2.85 -5.15 -6.99
C TYR A 97 2.74 -6.68 -7.04
N ARG A 98 3.41 -7.36 -6.11
CA ARG A 98 3.30 -8.80 -5.87
C ARG A 98 3.35 -9.07 -4.37
N GLY A 99 2.83 -10.22 -3.94
CA GLY A 99 2.96 -10.69 -2.57
C GLY A 99 1.63 -11.09 -1.92
N ASP A 100 1.58 -11.00 -0.60
CA ASP A 100 0.46 -11.39 0.24
C ASP A 100 0.28 -10.43 1.44
N LYS A 101 -0.61 -10.77 2.38
CA LYS A 101 -0.90 -9.94 3.56
C LYS A 101 0.25 -9.86 4.58
N LYS A 102 1.38 -10.54 4.38
CA LYS A 102 2.56 -10.48 5.25
C LYS A 102 3.71 -9.74 4.57
N PHE A 103 3.88 -9.95 3.27
CA PHE A 103 4.96 -9.35 2.48
C PHE A 103 4.45 -8.89 1.12
N ILE A 104 4.66 -7.61 0.83
CA ILE A 104 4.31 -6.97 -0.45
C ILE A 104 5.57 -6.39 -1.06
N SER A 105 5.76 -6.59 -2.36
CA SER A 105 6.78 -5.91 -3.15
C SER A 105 6.08 -5.03 -4.17
N VAL A 106 6.36 -3.74 -4.14
CA VAL A 106 5.78 -2.75 -5.04
C VAL A 106 6.86 -2.27 -5.99
N SER A 107 6.60 -2.33 -7.29
CA SER A 107 7.52 -1.81 -8.30
C SER A 107 7.49 -0.28 -8.31
N GLU A 108 8.66 0.33 -8.20
CA GLU A 108 8.86 1.77 -8.13
C GLU A 108 9.86 2.16 -9.23
N ASP A 109 9.52 3.12 -10.09
CA ASP A 109 10.39 3.65 -11.16
C ASP A 109 10.75 5.11 -10.85
#